data_AF-A0A3P1SBV0-F1
#
_entry.id   AF-A0A3P1SBV0-F1
#
_cell.length_a   1.000
_cell.length_b   1.000
_cell.length_c   1.000
_cell.angle_alpha   90.00
_cell.angle_beta   90.00
_cell.angle_gamma   90.00
#
_symmetry.space_group_name_H-M   'P 1'
#
loop_
_entity.id
_entity.type
_entity.pdbx_description
1 polymer ?
#
loop_
_entity_poly.entity_id
_entity_poly.type
_entity_poly.pdbx_seq_one_letter_code
_entity_poly.pdbx_strand_id
1 'polypeptide(L)' 'MLDHNHPLYKLANKINWRRFEDAFSPLYCRTNGRPAHPVRLMCGLLILKHLRNVSDESVVLQWSENAYYQYFCGQLEFL' A
#
# COMPACT_ATOMS: atom_id res chain seq x y z
N MET A 1 12.87 -4.45 13.18
CA MET A 1 12.53 -3.00 13.23
C MET A 1 12.93 -2.39 11.89
N LEU A 2 12.09 -1.55 11.27
CA LEU A 2 12.40 -0.94 9.97
C LEU A 2 13.40 0.22 10.13
N ASP A 3 14.33 0.37 9.18
CA ASP A 3 15.22 1.53 9.15
C ASP A 3 14.45 2.77 8.66
N HIS A 4 14.39 3.80 9.51
CA HIS A 4 13.73 5.06 9.20
C HIS A 4 14.45 5.85 8.11
N ASN A 5 15.71 5.51 7.81
CA ASN A 5 16.45 6.09 6.71
C ASN A 5 16.11 5.49 5.35
N HIS A 6 15.44 4.33 5.31
CA HIS A 6 15.11 3.64 4.09
C HIS A 6 14.22 4.49 3.17
N PRO A 7 14.49 4.57 1.85
CA PRO A 7 13.74 5.43 0.92
C PRO A 7 12.23 5.20 0.93
N LEU A 8 11.78 3.94 0.96
CA LEU A 8 10.34 3.63 1.01
C LEU A 8 9.71 4.02 2.35
N TYR A 9 10.44 3.94 3.46
CA TYR A 9 9.95 4.39 4.77
C TYR A 9 9.71 5.90 4.74
N LYS A 10 10.70 6.66 4.25
CA LYS A 10 10.59 8.11 4.08
C LYS A 10 9.48 8.49 3.11
N LEU A 11 9.37 7.79 1.97
CA LEU A 11 8.33 8.06 0.98
C LEU A 11 6.92 7.78 1.54
N ALA A 12 6.74 6.66 2.24
CA ALA A 12 5.47 6.32 2.89
C ALA A 12 5.00 7.43 3.85
N ASN A 13 5.92 8.05 4.59
CA ASN A 13 5.59 9.12 5.53
C ASN A 13 5.42 10.50 4.88
N LYS A 14 5.84 10.68 3.63
CA LYS A 14 5.67 11.94 2.87
C LYS A 14 4.38 11.99 2.06
N ILE A 15 3.84 10.83 1.67
CA ILE A 15 2.61 10.75 0.89
C ILE A 15 1.42 11.11 1.79
N ASN A 16 0.58 12.05 1.34
CA ASN A 16 -0.70 12.32 1.98
C ASN A 16 -1.72 11.23 1.62
N TRP A 17 -1.66 10.10 2.33
CA TRP A 17 -2.55 8.96 2.11
C TRP A 17 -4.04 9.30 2.28
N ARG A 18 -4.37 10.27 3.14
CA ARG A 18 -5.74 10.72 3.36
C ARG A 18 -6.40 11.24 2.09
N ARG A 19 -5.63 11.87 1.18
CA ARG A 19 -6.16 12.32 -0.12
C ARG A 19 -6.71 11.17 -0.97
N PHE A 20 -6.07 9.99 -0.91
CA PHE A 20 -6.57 8.80 -1.60
C PHE A 20 -7.80 8.23 -0.90
N GLU A 21 -7.79 8.19 0.44
CA GLU A 21 -8.96 7.75 1.21
C GLU A 21 -10.18 8.64 0.92
N ASP A 22 -10.04 9.96 1.00
CA ASP A 22 -11.13 10.91 0.76
C ASP A 22 -11.68 10.79 -0.67
N ALA A 23 -10.82 10.51 -1.65
CA ALA A 23 -11.20 10.37 -3.05
C ALA A 23 -11.85 9.01 -3.38
N PHE A 24 -11.34 7.92 -2.80
CA PHE A 24 -11.72 6.56 -3.19
C PHE A 24 -12.70 5.88 -2.23
N SER A 25 -12.69 6.22 -0.94
CA SER A 25 -13.67 5.67 0.03
C SER A 25 -15.14 5.82 -0.42
N PRO A 26 -15.58 6.97 -0.99
CA PRO A 26 -16.96 7.12 -1.46
C PRO A 26 -17.34 6.20 -2.63
N LEU A 27 -16.36 5.66 -3.35
CA LEU A 27 -16.58 4.76 -4.49
C LEU A 27 -16.84 3.31 -4.06
N TYR A 28 -16.54 2.97 -2.81
CA TYR A 28 -16.77 1.65 -2.25
C TYR A 28 -18.12 1.56 -1.54
N CYS A 29 -18.81 0.43 -1.72
CA CYS A 29 -20.01 0.15 -0.96
C CYS A 29 -19.64 -0.17 0.50
N ARG A 30 -20.26 0.56 1.44
CA ARG A 30 -19.96 0.41 2.87
C ARG A 30 -20.61 -0.80 3.52
N THR A 31 -21.74 -1.26 3.00
CA THR A 31 -22.65 -2.16 3.74
C THR A 31 -23.13 -3.36 2.93
N ASN A 32 -22.62 -3.56 1.71
CA ASN A 32 -23.05 -4.65 0.84
C ASN A 32 -21.85 -5.26 0.09
N GLY A 33 -21.88 -6.59 -0.08
CA GLY A 33 -20.85 -7.34 -0.79
C GLY A 33 -19.59 -7.61 0.06
N ARG A 34 -18.53 -8.07 -0.63
CA ARG A 34 -17.23 -8.34 0.00
C ARG A 34 -16.58 -7.02 0.41
N PRO A 35 -16.09 -6.89 1.66
CA PRO A 35 -15.37 -5.69 2.09
C PRO A 35 -14.21 -5.37 1.15
N ALA A 36 -14.06 -4.09 0.83
CA ALA A 36 -12.92 -3.61 0.05
C ALA A 36 -11.62 -3.78 0.84
N HIS A 37 -10.52 -4.00 0.11
CA HIS A 37 -9.20 -3.85 0.68
C HIS A 37 -8.93 -2.38 1.07
N PRO A 38 -8.06 -2.10 2.05
CA PRO A 38 -7.68 -0.74 2.40
C PRO A 38 -7.19 0.04 1.18
N VAL A 39 -7.61 1.30 1.03
CA VAL A 39 -7.23 2.12 -0.14
C VAL A 39 -5.73 2.27 -0.23
N ARG A 40 -5.05 2.49 0.91
CA ARG A 40 -3.58 2.58 0.97
C ARG A 40 -2.88 1.32 0.46
N LEU A 41 -3.44 0.12 0.68
CA LEU A 41 -2.87 -1.12 0.15
C LEU A 41 -2.92 -1.12 -1.37
N MET A 42 -4.10 -0.82 -1.94
CA MET A 42 -4.31 -0.81 -3.39
C MET A 42 -3.44 0.24 -4.08
N CYS A 43 -3.45 1.48 -3.60
CA CYS A 43 -2.61 2.55 -4.16
C CYS A 43 -1.12 2.27 -3.96
N GLY A 44 -0.73 1.73 -2.80
CA GLY A 44 0.66 1.39 -2.50
C GLY A 44 1.22 0.34 -3.46
N LEU A 45 0.46 -0.73 -3.73
CA LEU A 45 0.86 -1.77 -4.69
C LEU A 45 1.01 -1.22 -6.11
N LEU A 46 0.07 -0.39 -6.57
CA LEU A 46 0.18 0.26 -7.89
C LEU A 46 1.41 1.16 -8.00
N ILE A 47 1.70 1.96 -6.96
CA ILE A 47 2.91 2.80 -6.93
C ILE A 47 4.16 1.92 -6.94
N LEU A 48 4.22 0.87 -6.13
CA LEU A 48 5.36 -0.06 -6.09
C LEU A 48 5.57 -0.77 -7.43
N LYS A 49 4.50 -1.22 -8.07
CA LYS A 49 4.52 -1.82 -9.41
C LYS A 49 5.24 -0.90 -10.40
N HIS A 50 4.84 0.37 -10.45
CA HIS A 50 5.43 1.35 -11.35
C HIS A 50 6.86 1.74 -10.95
N LEU A 51 7.14 1.93 -9.65
CA LEU A 51 8.48 2.26 -9.15
C LEU A 51 9.51 1.16 -9.43
N ARG A 52 9.06 -0.11 -9.49
CA ARG A 52 9.93 -1.28 -9.70
C ARG A 52 9.86 -1.84 -11.11
N ASN A 53 8.94 -1.35 -11.94
CA ASN A 53 8.70 -1.84 -13.29
C ASN A 53 8.46 -3.36 -13.33
N VAL A 54 7.54 -3.84 -12.49
CA VAL A 54 7.19 -5.27 -12.36
C VAL A 54 5.72 -5.51 -12.70
N SER A 55 5.34 -6.78 -12.85
CA SER A 55 3.94 -7.18 -13.08
C SER A 55 3.08 -7.07 -11.81
N ASP A 56 1.76 -7.20 -11.96
CA ASP A 56 0.82 -7.22 -10.83
C ASP A 56 1.07 -8.43 -9.90
N GLU A 57 1.33 -9.60 -10.48
CA GLU A 57 1.63 -10.82 -9.72
C GLU A 57 2.97 -10.67 -8.97
N SER A 58 3.97 -10.11 -9.65
CA SER A 58 5.30 -9.93 -9.10
C SER A 58 5.31 -8.95 -7.92
N VAL A 59 4.58 -7.83 -8.01
CA VAL A 59 4.52 -6.87 -6.90
C VAL A 59 3.82 -7.45 -5.68
N VAL A 60 2.78 -8.27 -5.87
CA VAL A 60 2.06 -8.93 -4.78
C VAL A 60 2.95 -9.95 -4.06
N LEU A 61 3.70 -10.77 -4.80
CA LEU A 61 4.67 -11.70 -4.23
C LEU A 61 5.75 -10.97 -3.43
N GLN A 62 6.40 -9.96 -4.03
CA GLN A 62 7.42 -9.17 -3.33
C GLN A 62 6.85 -8.44 -2.10
N TRP A 63 5.60 -7.96 -2.17
CA TRP A 63 4.94 -7.36 -1.01
C TRP A 63 4.76 -8.35 0.14
N SER A 64 4.43 -9.62 -0.13
CA SER A 64 4.30 -10.62 0.93
C SER A 64 5.61 -10.92 1.66
N GLU A 65 6.75 -10.77 0.97
CA GLU A 65 8.08 -11.11 1.52
C GLU A 65 8.86 -9.87 2.02
N ASN A 66 8.43 -8.66 1.67
CA ASN A 66 9.20 -7.44 1.91
C ASN A 66 8.53 -6.50 2.92
N ALA A 67 9.16 -6.38 4.08
CA ALA A 67 8.67 -5.57 5.17
C ALA A 67 8.50 -4.07 4.85
N TYR A 68 9.34 -3.52 3.99
CA TYR A 68 9.20 -2.12 3.55
C TYR A 68 8.05 -1.92 2.60
N TYR A 69 7.71 -2.93 1.78
CA TYR A 69 6.57 -2.86 0.86
C TYR A 69 5.27 -2.92 1.67
N GLN A 70 5.22 -3.79 2.67
CA GLN A 70 4.10 -3.89 3.60
C GLN A 70 3.87 -2.58 4.35
N TYR A 71 4.91 -2.01 4.94
CA TYR A 71 4.83 -0.72 5.61
C TYR A 71 4.43 0.41 4.66
N PHE A 72 4.98 0.45 3.44
CA PHE A 72 4.61 1.42 2.42
C PHE A 72 3.10 1.36 2.13
N CYS A 73 2.58 0.15 1.95
CA CYS A 73 1.16 -0.16 1.75
C CYS A 73 0.29 -0.07 3.01
N GLY A 74 0.84 0.31 4.17
CA GLY A 74 0.08 0.60 5.38
C GLY A 74 -0.14 -0.55 6.36
N GLN A 75 0.59 -1.67 6.21
CA GLN A 75 0.61 -2.73 7.21
C GLN A 75 1.51 -2.36 8.39
N LEU A 76 1.06 -2.70 9.60
CA LEU A 76 1.73 -2.37 10.86
C LEU A 76 2.30 -3.61 11.58
N GLU A 77 1.77 -4.80 11.30
CA GLU A 77 2.22 -6.07 11.86
C GLU A 77 2.53 -7.06 10.73
N PHE A 78 3.66 -7.75 10.85
CA PHE A 78 4.02 -8.88 10.00
C PHE A 78 3.15 -10.06 10.43
N LEU A 79 2.28 -10.55 9.56
CA LEU A 79 1.61 -11.85 9.73
C LEU A 79 2.63 -12.98 9.53
#